data_AF-A0A382NVY6-F1
#
_entry.id   AF-A0A382NVY6-F1
#
_cell.length_a   1.000
_cell.length_b   1.000
_cell.length_c   1.000
_cell.angle_alpha   90.00
_cell.angle_beta   90.00
_cell.angle_gamma   90.00
#
_symmetry.space_group_name_H-M   'P 1'
#
loop_
_entity.id
_entity.type
_entity.pdbx_description
1 polymer ?
#
loop_
_entity_poly.entity_id
_entity_poly.type
_entity_poly.pdbx_seq_one_letter_code
_entity_poly.pdbx_strand_id
1 'polypeptide(L)'
;MVDDAVWGYEKIFTEFGDILALPGRNINRNNVLDCDVLIIRSRTKINEALLNDSNVSFVGSTVAGLDHVDQHYLQKNKIKFTSAQGCNANAVAEYV
;
A
#
# COMPACT_ATOMS: atom_id res chain seq x y z
N MET A 1 -3.87 -7.95 -0.55
CA MET A 1 -2.59 -8.23 0.15
C MET A 1 -2.18 -7.06 1.02
N VAL A 2 -1.60 -7.32 2.19
CA VAL A 2 -1.27 -6.30 3.20
C VAL A 2 0.14 -6.52 3.76
N ASP A 3 0.89 -5.44 4.02
CA ASP A 3 2.12 -5.47 4.81
C ASP A 3 1.79 -5.86 6.26
N ASP A 4 2.41 -6.93 6.76
CA ASP A 4 2.15 -7.53 8.09
C ASP A 4 2.35 -6.57 9.27
N ALA A 5 3.07 -5.48 9.05
CA ALA A 5 3.35 -4.49 10.07
C ALA A 5 2.36 -3.30 10.03
N VAL A 6 1.31 -3.36 9.20
CA VAL A 6 0.15 -2.48 9.30
C VAL A 6 -0.63 -2.86 10.56
N TRP A 7 -0.89 -1.92 11.46
CA TRP A 7 -1.59 -2.27 12.69
C TRP A 7 -3.08 -2.55 12.42
N GLY A 8 -3.61 -3.62 12.99
CA GLY A 8 -5.05 -3.92 12.95
C GLY A 8 -5.60 -4.35 11.58
N TYR A 9 -4.74 -4.70 10.61
CA TYR A 9 -5.18 -5.00 9.23
C TYR A 9 -6.25 -6.09 9.17
N GLU A 10 -6.17 -7.14 9.99
CA GLU A 10 -7.16 -8.22 9.99
C GLU A 10 -8.55 -7.65 10.30
N LYS A 11 -8.68 -6.95 11.43
CA LYS A 11 -9.97 -6.38 11.85
C LYS A 11 -10.53 -5.36 10.87
N ILE A 12 -9.66 -4.57 10.23
CA ILE A 12 -10.08 -3.50 9.32
C ILE A 12 -10.49 -4.05 7.96
N PHE A 13 -9.73 -5.03 7.43
CA PHE A 13 -9.88 -5.45 6.04
C PHE A 13 -10.63 -6.78 5.86
N THR A 14 -10.88 -7.56 6.91
CA THR A 14 -11.50 -8.89 6.77
C THR A 14 -12.91 -8.82 6.18
N GLU A 15 -13.63 -7.73 6.41
CA GLU A 15 -14.97 -7.52 5.83
C GLU A 15 -14.94 -7.20 4.32
N PHE A 16 -13.76 -6.88 3.76
CA PHE A 16 -13.59 -6.51 2.36
C PHE A 16 -13.09 -7.66 1.48
N GLY A 17 -12.69 -8.79 2.06
CA GLY A 17 -12.28 -9.99 1.33
C GLY A 17 -11.11 -10.75 1.97
N ASP A 18 -10.49 -11.63 1.18
CA ASP A 18 -9.37 -12.44 1.64
C ASP A 18 -8.11 -11.60 1.86
N ILE A 19 -7.51 -11.78 3.04
CA ILE A 19 -6.27 -11.10 3.42
C ILE A 19 -5.10 -12.07 3.33
N LEU A 20 -4.16 -11.75 2.45
CA LEU A 20 -2.80 -12.26 2.50
C LEU A 20 -1.89 -11.21 3.13
N ALA A 21 -1.37 -11.48 4.33
CA ALA A 21 -0.40 -10.63 5.00
C ALA A 21 1.02 -11.14 4.78
N LEU A 22 1.93 -10.26 4.36
CA LEU A 22 3.34 -10.59 4.15
C LEU A 22 4.24 -9.49 4.74
N PRO A 23 5.45 -9.83 5.22
CA PRO A 23 6.45 -8.82 5.53
C PRO A 23 6.67 -7.92 4.32
N GLY A 24 6.68 -6.59 4.48
CA GLY A 24 6.82 -5.67 3.34
C GLY A 24 8.03 -5.95 2.43
N ARG A 25 9.13 -6.47 2.99
CA ARG A 25 10.33 -6.91 2.24
C ARG A 25 10.13 -8.17 1.39
N ASN A 26 9.10 -8.96 1.68
CA ASN A 26 8.76 -10.19 0.98
C ASN A 26 7.68 -9.95 -0.09
N ILE A 27 7.04 -8.79 -0.12
CA ILE A 27 6.13 -8.39 -1.20
C ILE A 27 6.95 -8.23 -2.49
N ASN A 28 6.61 -9.02 -3.50
CA ASN A 28 7.34 -9.13 -4.75
C ASN A 28 6.39 -9.44 -5.91
N ARG A 29 6.88 -9.41 -7.14
CA ARG A 29 6.04 -9.58 -8.33
C ARG A 29 5.14 -10.81 -8.27
N ASN A 30 5.67 -11.96 -7.84
CA ASN A 30 4.92 -13.21 -7.84
C ASN A 30 3.71 -13.20 -6.92
N ASN A 31 3.75 -12.47 -5.80
CA ASN A 31 2.61 -12.39 -4.89
C ASN A 31 1.62 -11.26 -5.20
N VAL A 32 2.02 -10.25 -5.98
CA VAL A 32 1.08 -9.20 -6.42
C VAL A 32 0.27 -9.58 -7.67
N LEU A 33 0.66 -10.61 -8.43
CA LEU A 33 -0.04 -11.00 -9.67
C LEU A 33 -1.53 -11.26 -9.43
N ASP A 34 -1.85 -12.03 -8.40
CA ASP A 34 -3.22 -12.43 -8.03
C ASP A 34 -3.86 -11.50 -6.99
N CYS A 35 -3.35 -10.27 -6.86
CA CYS A 35 -3.78 -9.33 -5.84
C CYS A 35 -4.52 -8.14 -6.45
N ASP A 36 -5.75 -7.87 -6.02
CA ASP A 36 -6.51 -6.70 -6.48
C ASP A 36 -6.14 -5.41 -5.73
N VAL A 37 -5.86 -5.53 -4.43
CA VAL A 37 -5.68 -4.42 -3.49
C VAL A 37 -4.42 -4.61 -2.67
N LEU A 38 -3.53 -3.62 -2.70
CA LEU A 38 -2.25 -3.64 -2.00
C LEU A 38 -2.18 -2.57 -0.91
N ILE A 39 -2.08 -2.97 0.35
CA ILE A 39 -1.91 -2.06 1.50
C ILE A 39 -0.48 -2.18 2.03
N ILE A 40 0.29 -1.09 1.99
CA ILE A 40 1.73 -1.10 2.24
C ILE A 40 2.20 0.03 3.14
N ARG A 41 3.43 -0.11 3.64
CA ARG A 41 4.20 0.95 4.32
C ARG A 41 5.43 1.34 3.49
N SER A 42 6.29 2.19 4.04
CA SER A 42 7.47 2.75 3.36
C SER A 42 8.53 1.75 2.88
N ARG A 43 8.54 0.50 3.36
CA ARG A 43 9.56 -0.49 2.97
C ARG A 43 9.30 -1.12 1.60
N THR A 44 8.05 -1.17 1.17
CA THR A 44 7.67 -1.79 -0.10
C THR A 44 7.78 -0.74 -1.21
N LYS A 45 8.63 -0.96 -2.21
CA LYS A 45 8.73 -0.05 -3.36
C LYS A 45 7.63 -0.36 -4.37
N ILE A 46 6.76 0.59 -4.61
CA ILE A 46 5.66 0.50 -5.57
C ILE A 46 6.11 1.15 -6.88
N ASN A 47 6.35 0.34 -7.90
CA ASN A 47 6.78 0.78 -9.22
C ASN A 47 6.34 -0.22 -10.29
N GLU A 48 6.66 0.08 -11.55
CA GLU A 48 6.40 -0.79 -12.69
C GLU A 48 6.97 -2.19 -12.52
N ALA A 49 8.19 -2.33 -12.01
CA ALA A 49 8.83 -3.64 -11.86
C ALA A 49 8.06 -4.56 -10.88
N LEU A 50 7.39 -3.98 -9.87
CA LEU A 50 6.53 -4.73 -8.97
C LEU A 50 5.18 -5.04 -9.62
N LEU A 51 4.53 -4.04 -10.20
CA LEU A 51 3.11 -4.08 -10.57
C LEU A 51 2.81 -4.49 -12.01
N ASN A 52 3.82 -4.56 -12.89
CA ASN A 52 3.58 -4.88 -14.30
C ASN A 52 2.98 -6.28 -14.46
N ASP A 53 1.91 -6.36 -15.24
CA ASP A 53 1.04 -7.53 -15.46
C ASP A 53 0.33 -8.06 -14.19
N SER A 54 0.24 -7.26 -13.13
CA SER A 54 -0.55 -7.61 -11.94
C SER A 54 -2.01 -7.17 -12.08
N ASN A 55 -2.89 -7.81 -11.30
CA ASN A 55 -4.30 -7.41 -11.18
C ASN A 55 -4.53 -6.24 -10.22
N VAL A 56 -3.46 -5.62 -9.71
CA VAL A 56 -3.55 -4.56 -8.71
C VAL A 56 -4.26 -3.34 -9.30
N SER A 57 -5.42 -3.03 -8.76
CA SER A 57 -6.24 -1.89 -9.14
C SER A 57 -6.26 -0.79 -8.08
N PHE A 58 -5.80 -1.10 -6.86
CA PHE A 58 -5.71 -0.15 -5.75
C PHE A 58 -4.43 -0.34 -4.92
N VAL A 59 -3.78 0.77 -4.58
CA VAL A 59 -2.64 0.83 -3.65
C VAL A 59 -2.94 1.83 -2.54
N GLY A 60 -2.83 1.39 -1.28
CA GLY A 60 -2.94 2.23 -0.10
C GLY A 60 -1.63 2.27 0.67
N SER A 61 -1.07 3.46 0.90
CA SER A 61 0.11 3.62 1.76
C SER A 61 -0.29 4.14 3.15
N THR A 62 0.13 3.46 4.22
CA THR A 62 -0.18 3.87 5.61
C THR A 62 0.84 4.85 6.19
N VAL A 63 1.75 5.39 5.37
CA VAL A 63 2.77 6.36 5.79
C VAL A 63 2.58 7.68 5.05
N ALA A 64 3.06 8.79 5.63
CA ALA A 64 2.97 10.10 5.01
C ALA A 64 3.96 10.28 3.84
N GLY A 65 5.18 9.77 3.96
CA GLY A 65 6.19 9.89 2.93
C GLY A 65 5.93 8.97 1.74
N LEU A 66 5.94 9.49 0.51
CA LEU A 66 5.59 8.77 -0.72
C LEU A 66 6.76 8.43 -1.63
N ASP A 67 8.00 8.63 -1.17
CA ASP A 67 9.21 8.42 -2.00
C ASP A 67 9.36 6.98 -2.53
N HIS A 68 8.67 6.03 -1.91
CA HIS A 68 8.64 4.63 -2.29
C HIS A 68 7.55 4.30 -3.32
N VAL A 69 6.76 5.28 -3.76
CA VAL A 69 5.62 5.09 -4.67
C VAL A 69 5.79 5.90 -5.95
N ASP A 70 5.86 5.21 -7.08
CA ASP A 70 5.79 5.82 -8.40
C ASP A 70 4.34 6.19 -8.75
N GLN A 71 3.92 7.36 -8.29
CA GLN A 71 2.57 7.87 -8.52
C GLN A 71 2.26 8.11 -10.00
N HIS A 72 3.28 8.41 -10.81
CA HIS A 72 3.11 8.61 -12.25
C HIS A 72 2.74 7.29 -12.93
N TYR A 73 3.44 6.21 -12.59
CA TYR A 73 3.11 4.87 -13.06
C TYR A 73 1.69 4.46 -12.64
N LEU A 74 1.33 4.67 -11.36
CA LEU A 74 -0.01 4.33 -10.87
C LEU A 74 -1.09 5.08 -11.64
N GLN A 75 -0.91 6.39 -11.86
CA GLN A 75 -1.85 7.22 -12.62
C GLN A 75 -1.98 6.76 -14.08
N LYS A 76 -0.85 6.50 -14.75
CA LYS A 76 -0.81 6.04 -16.15
C LYS A 76 -1.55 4.72 -16.34
N ASN A 77 -1.43 3.81 -15.39
CA ASN A 77 -2.06 2.48 -15.42
C ASN A 77 -3.45 2.45 -14.75
N LYS A 78 -4.00 3.61 -14.39
CA LYS A 78 -5.32 3.75 -13.75
C LYS A 78 -5.45 2.96 -12.44
N ILE A 79 -4.33 2.77 -11.74
CA ILE A 79 -4.29 2.16 -10.42
C ILE A 79 -4.63 3.26 -9.40
N LYS A 80 -5.70 3.06 -8.63
CA LYS A 80 -6.12 4.03 -7.61
C LYS A 80 -5.07 4.05 -6.50
N PHE A 81 -4.61 5.24 -6.14
CA PHE A 81 -3.66 5.43 -5.06
C PHE A 81 -4.26 6.28 -3.95
N THR A 82 -4.13 5.83 -2.71
CA THR A 82 -4.39 6.64 -1.52
C THR A 82 -3.21 6.56 -0.56
N SER A 83 -3.01 7.62 0.23
CA SER A 83 -2.00 7.64 1.27
C SER A 83 -2.57 8.21 2.55
N ALA A 84 -2.02 7.79 3.69
CA ALA A 84 -2.32 8.35 5.00
C ALA A 84 -1.69 9.73 5.24
N GLN A 85 -1.32 10.46 4.17
CA GLN A 85 -0.95 11.86 4.29
C GLN A 85 -2.08 12.63 4.99
N GLY A 86 -1.74 13.36 6.05
CA GLY A 86 -2.71 14.06 6.89
C GLY A 86 -3.22 13.27 8.11
N CYS A 87 -2.99 11.96 8.21
CA CYS A 87 -3.37 11.18 9.41
C CYS A 87 -2.57 11.63 10.65
N ASN A 88 -1.36 12.13 10.45
CA ASN A 88 -0.50 12.72 11.48
C ASN A 88 -0.64 14.26 11.59
N ALA A 89 -1.50 14.92 10.80
CA ALA A 89 -1.68 16.37 10.89
C ALA A 89 -2.23 16.79 12.26
N ASN A 90 -3.03 15.93 12.91
CA ASN A 90 -3.46 16.13 14.29
C ASN A 90 -2.32 15.94 15.32
N ALA A 91 -1.34 15.06 15.08
CA ALA A 91 -0.23 14.83 16.01
C ALA A 91 0.86 15.92 15.95
N VAL A 92 0.94 16.67 14.84
CA VAL A 92 1.87 17.80 14.67
C VAL A 92 1.32 19.10 15.27
N ALA A 93 0.02 19.15 15.60
CA ALA A 93 -0.58 20.32 16.26
C ALA A 93 -0.28 20.40 17.77
N GLU A 94 0.28 19.35 18.39
CA GLU A 94 0.70 19.35 19.81
C GLU A 94 2.22 19.56 19.99
N TYR A 95 2.96 19.87 18.93
CA TYR A 95 4.38 20.25 19.02
C TYR A 95 4.57 21.71 18.58
N VAL A 96 3.94 22.63 19.32
CA VAL A 96 4.25 24.08 19.31
C VAL A 96 4.44 24.55 20.74
#